data_AF-A0A8D0H8A1-F1
#
_entry.id   AF-A0A8D0H8A1-F1
#
_cell.length_a   1.000
_cell.length_b   1.000
_cell.length_c   1.000
_cell.angle_alpha   90.00
_cell.angle_beta   90.00
_cell.angle_gamma   90.00
#
_symmetry.space_group_name_H-M   'P 1'
#
loop_
_entity.id
_entity.type
_entity.pdbx_description
1 polymer ?
#
loop_
_entity_poly.entity_id
_entity_poly.type
_entity_poly.pdbx_seq_one_letter_code
_entity_poly.pdbx_strand_id
1 'polypeptide(L)'
;LLLSIHTFPLLLQGQPPETLPPPAPKPTGTIQLLLILTILLLTASLIAVIVLHAQEQRKLQEVGKAVGKIRASLQTDSNFTRPSSGAEPDSLQLLAELGADALLWKAQLENISAVCTKSQHCLESINASRAAMQEQYRDLLTELSQGWRFHGGSLYLFSREQKSWNEAEQFCVSHNAHLASITSEAEQVSAAATPGGGLME
;
A
#
# COMPACT_ATOMS: atom_id res chain seq x y z
N LEU A 1 1.71 35.52 -16.05
CA LEU A 1 2.94 34.82 -15.63
C LEU A 1 2.60 33.36 -15.43
N LEU A 2 3.18 32.46 -16.21
CA LEU A 2 3.06 31.02 -15.99
C LEU A 2 4.21 30.60 -15.07
N LEU A 3 3.90 30.05 -13.91
CA LEU A 3 4.87 29.35 -13.08
C LEU A 3 4.87 27.88 -13.49
N SER A 4 6.01 27.20 -13.53
CA SER A 4 6.08 25.74 -13.69
C SER A 4 7.01 25.15 -12.64
N ILE A 5 6.52 24.20 -11.85
CA ILE A 5 7.35 23.37 -10.98
C ILE A 5 7.76 22.16 -11.82
N HIS A 6 9.04 22.08 -12.20
CA HIS A 6 9.52 20.98 -13.02
C HIS A 6 9.54 19.67 -12.22
N THR A 7 8.72 18.73 -12.70
CA THR A 7 8.93 17.28 -12.69
C THR A 7 8.60 16.50 -11.40
N PHE A 8 7.33 16.10 -11.26
CA PHE A 8 6.97 14.84 -10.58
C PHE A 8 6.87 13.71 -11.61
N PRO A 9 7.52 12.55 -11.40
CA PRO A 9 7.31 11.39 -12.27
C PRO A 9 6.01 10.69 -11.86
N LEU A 10 4.89 11.11 -12.43
CA LEU A 10 3.63 10.36 -12.36
C LEU A 10 3.01 10.25 -13.75
N LEU A 11 3.04 9.02 -14.28
CA LEU A 11 2.32 8.53 -15.44
C LEU A 11 0.80 8.66 -15.20
N LEU A 12 0.24 9.83 -15.49
CA LEU A 12 -1.18 10.04 -15.69
C LEU A 12 -1.39 10.69 -17.06
N GLN A 13 -1.22 9.91 -18.13
CA GLN A 13 -1.90 10.20 -19.39
C GLN A 13 -3.38 9.81 -19.23
N GLY A 14 -4.18 10.76 -18.76
CA GLY A 14 -5.63 10.69 -18.73
C GLY A 14 -6.20 11.94 -19.41
N GLN A 15 -7.08 11.71 -20.39
CA GLN A 15 -7.81 12.71 -21.16
C GLN A 15 -8.47 13.79 -20.26
N PRO A 16 -8.55 15.07 -20.69
CA PRO A 16 -9.11 16.13 -19.85
C PRO A 16 -10.61 15.89 -19.58
N PRO A 17 -11.08 16.05 -18.33
CA PRO A 17 -12.51 15.97 -18.03
C PRO A 17 -13.24 17.21 -18.54
N GLU A 18 -14.40 16.98 -19.18
CA GLU A 18 -15.38 18.01 -19.47
C GLU A 18 -15.73 18.84 -18.22
N THR A 19 -15.92 20.14 -18.44
CA THR A 19 -16.28 21.14 -17.44
C THR A 19 -17.50 20.73 -16.61
N LEU A 20 -17.28 20.47 -15.32
CA LEU A 20 -18.33 20.13 -14.36
C LEU A 20 -19.11 21.39 -13.94
N PRO A 21 -20.46 21.32 -13.84
CA PRO A 21 -21.29 22.40 -13.29
C PRO A 21 -21.05 22.60 -11.78
N PRO A 22 -21.45 23.76 -11.20
CA PRO A 22 -21.23 24.06 -9.79
C PRO A 22 -21.89 23.01 -8.88
N PRO A 23 -21.26 22.64 -7.75
CA PRO A 23 -21.79 21.62 -6.87
C PRO A 23 -23.09 22.13 -6.20
N ALA A 24 -24.18 21.42 -6.43
CA ALA A 24 -25.40 21.55 -5.63
C ALA A 24 -25.08 21.26 -4.15
N PRO A 25 -25.80 21.86 -3.18
CA PRO A 25 -25.62 21.58 -1.77
C PRO A 25 -25.83 20.08 -1.51
N LYS A 26 -24.74 19.40 -1.16
CA LYS A 26 -24.76 17.95 -0.90
C LYS A 26 -25.47 17.71 0.44
N PRO A 27 -26.36 16.72 0.55
CA PRO A 27 -26.89 16.27 1.84
C PRO A 27 -25.78 15.55 2.60
N THR A 28 -24.86 16.33 3.17
CA THR A 28 -23.65 15.85 3.85
C THR A 28 -24.00 14.92 5.02
N GLY A 29 -25.15 15.14 5.66
CA GLY A 29 -25.61 14.33 6.79
C GLY A 29 -25.98 12.89 6.44
N THR A 30 -26.62 12.65 5.29
CA THR A 30 -27.06 11.28 4.92
C THR A 30 -25.90 10.42 4.45
N ILE A 31 -24.96 11.01 3.69
CA ILE A 31 -23.74 10.33 3.23
C ILE A 31 -22.84 10.00 4.43
N GLN A 32 -22.67 10.94 5.37
CA GLN A 32 -21.89 10.68 6.59
C GLN A 32 -22.51 9.59 7.46
N LEU A 33 -23.84 9.58 7.63
CA LEU A 33 -24.53 8.54 8.38
C LEU A 33 -24.37 7.17 7.72
N LEU A 34 -24.48 7.09 6.39
CA LEU A 34 -24.26 5.87 5.64
C LEU A 34 -22.82 5.37 5.79
N LEU A 35 -21.84 6.28 5.76
CA LEU A 35 -20.42 5.97 5.96
C LEU A 35 -20.15 5.42 7.37
N ILE A 36 -20.74 6.04 8.39
CA ILE A 36 -20.61 5.55 9.77
C ILE A 36 -21.24 4.16 9.90
N LEU A 37 -22.41 3.94 9.30
CA LEU A 37 -23.09 2.65 9.33
C LEU A 37 -22.27 1.55 8.65
N THR A 38 -21.67 1.84 7.48
CA THR A 38 -20.82 0.86 6.79
C THR A 38 -19.57 0.54 7.60
N ILE A 39 -18.93 1.54 8.23
CA ILE A 39 -17.78 1.32 9.12
C ILE A 39 -18.18 0.44 10.32
N LEU A 40 -19.33 0.69 10.94
CA LEU A 40 -19.82 -0.13 12.06
C LEU A 40 -20.10 -1.58 11.64
N LEU A 41 -20.68 -1.79 10.45
CA LEU A 41 -20.92 -3.14 9.93
C LEU A 41 -19.63 -3.89 9.60
N LEU A 42 -18.65 -3.20 8.99
CA LEU A 42 -17.35 -3.78 8.68
C LEU A 42 -16.57 -4.16 9.95
N THR A 43 -16.59 -3.28 10.95
CA THR A 43 -15.92 -3.56 12.24
C THR A 43 -16.59 -4.72 12.97
N ALA A 44 -17.92 -4.79 13.00
CA ALA A 44 -18.64 -5.92 13.59
C ALA A 44 -18.32 -7.24 12.87
N SER A 45 -18.29 -7.23 11.53
CA SER A 45 -17.90 -8.39 10.71
C SER A 45 -16.47 -8.85 11.02
N LEU A 46 -15.52 -7.92 11.08
CA LEU A 46 -14.12 -8.23 11.42
C LEU A 46 -14.00 -8.85 12.81
N ILE A 47 -14.67 -8.29 13.81
CA ILE A 47 -14.70 -8.85 15.17
C ILE A 47 -15.28 -10.27 15.15
N ALA A 48 -16.38 -10.51 14.43
CA ALA A 48 -16.96 -11.84 14.31
C ALA A 48 -15.98 -12.85 13.69
N VAL A 49 -15.28 -12.47 12.62
CA VAL A 49 -14.24 -13.32 12.00
C VAL A 49 -13.11 -13.63 12.97
N ILE A 50 -12.62 -12.63 13.72
CA ILE A 50 -11.57 -12.81 14.73
C ILE A 50 -12.03 -13.77 15.83
N VAL A 51 -13.26 -13.63 16.31
CA VAL A 51 -13.83 -14.51 17.35
C VAL A 51 -14.00 -15.94 16.83
N LEU A 52 -14.47 -16.12 15.59
CA LEU A 52 -14.59 -17.43 14.95
C LEU A 52 -13.23 -18.10 14.78
N HIS A 53 -12.23 -17.35 14.30
CA HIS A 53 -10.85 -17.84 14.21
C HIS A 53 -10.31 -18.21 15.60
N ALA A 54 -10.49 -17.35 16.61
CA ALA A 54 -10.06 -17.64 17.98
C ALA A 54 -10.78 -18.87 18.58
N GLN A 55 -12.04 -19.10 18.21
CA GLN A 55 -12.79 -20.29 18.60
C GLN A 55 -12.25 -21.56 17.94
N GLU A 56 -11.84 -21.50 16.68
CA GLU A 56 -11.23 -22.62 15.97
C GLU A 56 -9.82 -22.92 16.48
N GLN A 57 -9.03 -21.87 16.75
CA GLN A 57 -7.70 -21.98 17.35
C GLN A 57 -7.74 -22.57 18.76
N ARG A 58 -8.78 -22.29 19.56
CA ARG A 58 -8.96 -22.93 20.89
C ARG A 58 -9.09 -24.45 20.78
N LYS A 59 -9.80 -24.97 19.77
CA LYS A 59 -9.90 -26.42 19.54
C LYS A 59 -8.52 -27.01 19.18
N LEU A 60 -7.78 -26.32 18.31
CA LEU A 60 -6.42 -26.71 17.94
C LEU A 60 -5.44 -26.66 19.13
N GLN A 61 -5.63 -25.73 20.07
CA GLN A 61 -4.81 -25.64 21.27
C GLN A 61 -5.04 -26.83 22.22
N GLU A 62 -6.28 -27.29 22.37
CA GLU A 62 -6.58 -28.52 23.14
C GLU A 62 -5.99 -29.76 22.48
N VAL A 63 -6.03 -29.84 21.14
CA VAL A 63 -5.33 -30.88 20.38
C VAL A 63 -3.82 -30.78 20.61
N GLY A 64 -3.24 -29.58 20.59
CA GLY A 64 -1.82 -29.35 20.89
C GLY A 64 -1.41 -29.81 22.28
N LYS A 65 -2.25 -29.57 23.30
CA LYS A 65 -2.05 -30.10 24.66
C LYS A 65 -2.13 -31.62 24.70
N ALA A 66 -3.11 -32.22 24.01
CA ALA A 66 -3.25 -33.67 23.92
C ALA A 66 -2.03 -34.32 23.26
N VAL A 67 -1.56 -33.75 22.14
CA VAL A 67 -0.33 -34.16 21.45
C VAL A 67 0.90 -33.98 22.34
N GLY A 68 0.99 -32.87 23.08
CA GLY A 68 2.07 -32.64 24.06
C GLY A 68 2.09 -33.70 25.17
N LYS A 69 0.92 -34.10 25.67
CA LYS A 69 0.78 -35.17 26.67
C LYS A 69 1.19 -36.54 26.12
N ILE A 70 0.80 -36.85 24.88
CA ILE A 70 1.22 -38.07 24.18
C ILE A 70 2.75 -38.07 24.00
N ARG A 71 3.33 -36.95 23.56
CA ARG A 71 4.79 -36.78 23.41
C ARG A 71 5.52 -36.98 24.73
N ALA A 72 5.04 -36.39 25.81
CA ALA A 72 5.64 -36.56 27.14
C ALA A 72 5.60 -38.03 27.57
N SER A 73 4.49 -38.73 27.30
CA SER A 73 4.35 -40.17 27.60
C SER A 73 5.32 -41.03 26.78
N LEU A 74 5.52 -40.72 25.50
CA LEU A 74 6.50 -41.41 24.63
C LEU A 74 7.96 -41.14 25.02
N GLN A 75 8.28 -39.94 25.54
CA GLN A 75 9.64 -39.64 26.00
C GLN A 75 10.01 -40.38 27.29
N THR A 76 9.04 -40.69 28.17
CA THR A 76 9.26 -41.51 29.38
C THR A 76 9.70 -42.95 29.07
N ASP A 77 9.30 -43.51 27.92
CA ASP A 77 9.73 -44.85 27.48
C ASP A 77 11.14 -44.86 26.85
N SER A 78 11.69 -43.69 26.51
CA SER A 78 13.00 -43.58 25.82
C SER A 78 14.23 -43.65 26.73
N ASN A 79 14.05 -43.70 28.06
CA ASN A 79 15.15 -43.92 29.02
C ASN A 79 15.37 -45.40 29.38
N PHE A 80 14.79 -46.33 28.61
CA PHE A 80 15.08 -47.75 28.76
C PHE A 80 16.37 -48.14 28.01
N THR A 81 17.33 -48.58 28.83
CA THR A 81 18.64 -49.19 28.59
C THR A 81 18.89 -49.87 27.24
N ARG A 82 20.14 -49.72 26.75
CA ARG A 82 20.80 -50.42 25.62
C ARG A 82 20.46 -51.92 25.50
N PRO A 83 20.57 -52.49 24.28
CA PRO A 83 19.79 -53.63 23.81
C PRO A 83 20.35 -54.98 24.25
N SER A 84 19.45 -55.96 24.37
CA SER A 84 19.79 -57.36 24.17
C SER A 84 18.83 -58.00 23.20
N SER A 85 19.42 -58.54 22.12
CA SER A 85 19.00 -59.69 21.33
C SER A 85 17.57 -59.71 20.76
N GLY A 86 17.51 -59.59 19.42
CA GLY A 86 16.36 -60.01 18.61
C GLY A 86 15.75 -58.88 17.78
N ALA A 87 16.49 -58.33 16.81
CA ALA A 87 15.91 -57.42 15.84
C ALA A 87 15.06 -58.21 14.84
N GLU A 88 13.75 -58.14 15.01
CA GLU A 88 12.79 -58.45 13.96
C GLU A 88 12.95 -57.38 12.85
N PRO A 89 13.15 -57.78 11.58
CA PRO A 89 13.50 -56.86 10.48
C PRO A 89 12.44 -55.78 10.21
N ASP A 90 11.19 -56.01 10.62
CA ASP A 90 10.05 -55.12 10.36
C ASP A 90 10.08 -53.83 11.21
N SER A 91 10.65 -53.88 12.42
CA SER A 91 10.71 -52.73 13.34
C SER A 91 11.78 -51.69 12.97
N LEU A 92 12.86 -52.12 12.31
CA LEU A 92 13.93 -51.24 11.83
C LEU A 92 13.53 -50.50 10.55
N GLN A 93 12.67 -51.11 9.73
CA GLN A 93 12.11 -50.51 8.52
C GLN A 93 11.22 -49.30 8.87
N LEU A 94 10.32 -49.47 9.86
CA LEU A 94 9.40 -48.42 10.32
C LEU A 94 10.14 -47.23 10.98
N LEU A 95 11.24 -47.47 11.69
CA LEU A 95 12.04 -46.39 12.28
C LEU A 95 12.78 -45.57 11.21
N ALA A 96 13.20 -46.20 10.11
CA ALA A 96 13.81 -45.50 8.98
C ALA A 96 12.78 -44.64 8.22
N GLU A 97 11.56 -45.16 8.02
CA GLU A 97 10.45 -44.41 7.40
C GLU A 97 10.03 -43.19 8.23
N LEU A 98 9.86 -43.35 9.55
CA LEU A 98 9.54 -42.25 10.46
C LEU A 98 10.66 -41.18 10.52
N GLY A 99 11.92 -41.59 10.38
CA GLY A 99 13.06 -40.68 10.29
C GLY A 99 13.10 -39.89 8.98
N ALA A 100 12.75 -40.52 7.86
CA ALA A 100 12.66 -39.87 6.56
C ALA A 100 11.53 -38.84 6.52
N ASP A 101 10.36 -39.18 7.06
CA ASP A 101 9.22 -38.26 7.17
C ASP A 101 9.54 -37.05 8.06
N ALA A 102 10.26 -37.25 9.17
CA ALA A 102 10.68 -36.15 10.04
C ALA A 102 11.64 -35.18 9.36
N LEU A 103 12.57 -35.68 8.54
CA LEU A 103 13.49 -34.86 7.74
C LEU A 103 12.76 -34.12 6.62
N LEU A 104 11.77 -34.76 5.99
CA LEU A 104 10.93 -34.14 4.97
C LEU A 104 10.14 -32.96 5.53
N TRP A 105 9.47 -33.13 6.67
CA TRP A 105 8.73 -32.04 7.33
C TRP A 105 9.64 -30.90 7.77
N LYS A 106 10.87 -31.20 8.21
CA LYS A 106 11.85 -30.17 8.55
C LYS A 106 12.24 -29.32 7.33
N ALA A 107 12.53 -29.95 6.19
CA ALA A 107 12.84 -29.24 4.95
C ALA A 107 11.65 -28.40 4.45
N GLN A 108 10.42 -28.92 4.57
CA GLN A 108 9.20 -28.18 4.22
C GLN A 108 9.02 -26.93 5.11
N LEU A 109 9.26 -27.04 6.41
CA LEU A 109 9.18 -25.91 7.35
C LEU A 109 10.20 -24.82 7.00
N GLU A 110 11.43 -25.20 6.65
CA GLU A 110 12.47 -24.25 6.23
C GLU A 110 12.06 -23.52 4.94
N ASN A 111 11.54 -24.23 3.93
CA ASN A 111 11.04 -23.63 2.70
C ASN A 111 9.88 -22.66 2.94
N ILE A 112 8.90 -23.04 3.76
CA ILE A 112 7.76 -22.17 4.11
C ILE A 112 8.25 -20.91 4.83
N SER A 113 9.20 -21.04 5.75
CA SER A 113 9.77 -19.89 6.45
C SER A 113 10.48 -18.91 5.50
N ALA A 114 11.18 -19.44 4.48
CA ALA A 114 11.82 -18.64 3.45
C ALA A 114 10.79 -17.93 2.56
N VAL A 115 9.69 -18.57 2.21
CA VAL A 115 8.59 -17.95 1.45
C VAL A 115 7.91 -16.84 2.27
N CYS A 116 7.63 -17.08 3.55
CA CYS A 116 7.01 -16.09 4.43
C CYS A 116 7.87 -14.82 4.58
N THR A 117 9.17 -14.98 4.82
CA THR A 117 10.10 -13.84 4.94
C THR A 117 10.20 -13.03 3.65
N LYS A 118 10.26 -13.70 2.49
CA LYS A 118 10.24 -13.02 1.18
C LYS A 118 8.94 -12.26 0.93
N SER A 119 7.80 -12.88 1.25
CA SER A 119 6.48 -12.25 1.14
C SER A 119 6.39 -11.00 2.01
N GLN A 120 6.88 -11.08 3.24
CA GLN A 120 6.89 -9.96 4.18
C GLN A 120 7.73 -8.77 3.67
N HIS A 121 8.94 -9.03 3.18
CA HIS A 121 9.79 -7.98 2.61
C HIS A 121 9.14 -7.31 1.37
N CYS A 122 8.45 -8.09 0.53
CA CYS A 122 7.70 -7.54 -0.61
C CYS A 122 6.58 -6.59 -0.15
N LEU A 123 5.81 -7.00 0.86
CA LEU A 123 4.72 -6.21 1.42
C LEU A 123 5.22 -4.90 2.03
N GLU A 124 6.36 -4.92 2.73
CA GLU A 124 6.99 -3.71 3.27
C GLU A 124 7.42 -2.75 2.15
N SER A 125 8.05 -3.25 1.10
CA SER A 125 8.44 -2.44 -0.06
C SER A 125 7.23 -1.80 -0.75
N ILE A 126 6.15 -2.55 -0.93
CA ILE A 126 4.91 -2.03 -1.53
C ILE A 126 4.30 -0.96 -0.61
N ASN A 127 4.24 -1.21 0.69
CA ASN A 127 3.72 -0.23 1.65
C ASN A 127 4.55 1.06 1.66
N ALA A 128 5.88 0.96 1.57
CA ALA A 128 6.75 2.12 1.47
C ALA A 128 6.47 2.92 0.18
N SER A 129 6.35 2.25 -0.98
CA SER A 129 6.01 2.92 -2.25
C SER A 129 4.64 3.59 -2.20
N ARG A 130 3.66 2.96 -1.55
CA ARG A 130 2.31 3.51 -1.37
C ARG A 130 2.34 4.75 -0.48
N ALA A 131 3.07 4.70 0.63
CA ALA A 131 3.22 5.86 1.52
C ALA A 131 3.86 7.04 0.80
N ALA A 132 4.92 6.80 0.02
CA ALA A 132 5.55 7.83 -0.79
C ALA A 132 4.58 8.45 -1.81
N MET A 133 3.87 7.62 -2.59
CA MET A 133 2.88 8.09 -3.55
C MET A 133 1.75 8.89 -2.87
N GLN A 134 1.30 8.45 -1.70
CA GLN A 134 0.23 9.09 -0.95
C GLN A 134 0.65 10.49 -0.47
N GLU A 135 1.91 10.68 -0.07
CA GLU A 135 2.43 12.00 0.28
C GLU A 135 2.49 12.91 -0.94
N GLN A 136 3.05 12.42 -2.06
CA GLN A 136 3.10 13.18 -3.31
C GLN A 136 1.71 13.62 -3.79
N TYR A 137 0.70 12.76 -3.65
CA TYR A 137 -0.68 13.09 -4.00
C TYR A 137 -1.27 14.15 -3.05
N ARG A 138 -0.94 14.11 -1.76
CA ARG A 138 -1.38 15.13 -0.79
C ARG A 138 -0.78 16.49 -1.13
N ASP A 139 0.50 16.53 -1.49
CA ASP A 139 1.18 17.75 -1.91
C ASP A 139 0.53 18.32 -3.18
N LEU A 140 0.31 17.45 -4.19
CA LEU A 140 -0.39 17.83 -5.41
C LEU A 140 -1.79 18.41 -5.12
N LEU A 141 -2.59 17.77 -4.27
CA LEU A 141 -3.90 18.29 -3.88
C LEU A 141 -3.82 19.64 -3.17
N THR A 142 -2.79 19.83 -2.36
CA THR A 142 -2.54 21.08 -1.65
C THR A 142 -2.25 22.20 -2.65
N GLU A 143 -1.38 21.97 -3.62
CA GLU A 143 -1.11 22.96 -4.68
C GLU A 143 -2.35 23.25 -5.52
N LEU A 144 -3.11 22.24 -5.94
CA LEU A 144 -4.36 22.46 -6.70
C LEU A 144 -5.36 23.31 -5.91
N SER A 145 -5.44 23.15 -4.58
CA SER A 145 -6.31 23.96 -3.73
C SER A 145 -5.88 25.43 -3.63
N GLN A 146 -4.58 25.71 -3.82
CA GLN A 146 -4.02 27.06 -3.84
C GLN A 146 -4.16 27.75 -5.20
N GLY A 147 -4.77 27.08 -6.18
CA GLY A 147 -5.05 27.64 -7.51
C GLY A 147 -4.04 27.27 -8.59
N TRP A 148 -3.13 26.32 -8.31
CA TRP A 148 -2.30 25.71 -9.34
C TRP A 148 -3.15 24.83 -10.27
N ARG A 149 -2.74 24.73 -11.53
CA ARG A 149 -3.42 23.98 -12.59
C ARG A 149 -2.51 22.89 -13.13
N PHE A 150 -2.99 21.64 -13.13
CA PHE A 150 -2.23 20.53 -13.69
C PHE A 150 -2.45 20.41 -15.19
N HIS A 151 -1.38 20.38 -15.98
CA HIS A 151 -1.42 20.13 -17.41
C HIS A 151 -0.12 19.44 -17.86
N GLY A 152 -0.22 18.41 -18.72
CA GLY A 152 0.97 17.78 -19.31
C GLY A 152 2.00 17.21 -18.32
N GLY A 153 1.61 16.86 -17.10
CA GLY A 153 2.54 16.40 -16.05
C GLY A 153 3.18 17.53 -15.22
N SER A 154 2.85 18.78 -15.48
CA SER A 154 3.38 19.95 -14.76
C SER A 154 2.26 20.76 -14.09
N LEU A 155 2.61 21.48 -13.03
CA LEU A 155 1.72 22.39 -12.32
C LEU A 155 1.99 23.84 -12.73
N TYR A 156 0.91 24.56 -13.05
CA TYR A 156 0.94 25.93 -13.53
C TYR A 156 0.20 26.89 -12.61
N LEU A 157 0.88 27.95 -12.15
CA LEU A 157 0.23 29.06 -11.44
C LEU A 157 0.19 30.30 -12.34
N PHE A 158 -0.97 30.96 -12.38
CA PHE A 158 -1.20 32.14 -13.19
C PHE A 158 -1.32 33.37 -12.29
N SER A 159 -0.28 34.19 -12.22
CA SER A 159 -0.35 35.46 -11.49
C SER A 159 -1.16 36.50 -12.27
N ARG A 160 -2.03 37.22 -11.56
CA ARG A 160 -2.83 38.35 -12.08
C ARG A 160 -2.09 39.69 -11.99
N GLU A 161 -0.96 39.73 -11.28
CA GLU A 161 -0.18 40.93 -11.09
C GLU A 161 0.85 41.09 -12.22
N GLN A 162 0.94 42.30 -12.77
CA GLN A 162 2.00 42.64 -13.70
C GLN A 162 3.31 42.87 -12.94
N LYS A 163 4.38 42.24 -13.39
CA LYS A 163 5.74 42.32 -12.83
C LYS A 163 6.72 42.41 -13.97
N SER A 164 7.88 43.03 -13.75
CA SER A 164 9.00 42.87 -14.68
C SER A 164 9.43 41.40 -14.72
N TRP A 165 10.11 41.00 -15.80
CA TRP A 165 10.54 39.61 -15.97
C TRP A 165 11.38 39.10 -14.78
N ASN A 166 12.26 39.94 -14.23
CA ASN A 166 13.11 39.59 -13.10
C ASN A 166 12.31 39.44 -11.79
N GLU A 167 11.38 40.36 -11.51
CA GLU A 167 10.49 40.26 -10.34
C GLU A 167 9.56 39.05 -10.44
N ALA A 168 9.12 38.72 -11.65
CA ALA A 168 8.33 37.53 -11.91
C ALA A 168 9.11 36.25 -11.63
N GLU A 169 10.35 36.13 -12.10
CA GLU A 169 11.20 34.97 -11.80
C GLU A 169 11.48 34.86 -10.29
N GLN A 170 11.78 35.97 -9.62
CA GLN A 170 11.95 35.97 -8.16
C GLN A 170 10.70 35.50 -7.41
N PHE A 171 9.51 35.91 -7.88
CA PHE A 171 8.23 35.42 -7.35
C PHE A 171 8.04 33.92 -7.61
N CYS A 172 8.45 33.39 -8.76
CA CYS A 172 8.38 31.96 -9.04
C CYS A 172 9.29 31.19 -8.06
N VAL A 173 10.54 31.65 -7.91
CA VAL A 173 11.53 31.01 -7.04
C VAL A 173 11.09 31.02 -5.57
N SER A 174 10.41 32.07 -5.11
CA SER A 174 9.86 32.11 -3.75
C SER A 174 8.74 31.09 -3.52
N HIS A 175 8.12 30.59 -4.59
CA HIS A 175 7.12 29.51 -4.58
C HIS A 175 7.72 28.17 -5.06
N ASN A 176 9.05 28.04 -5.01
CA ASN A 176 9.79 26.84 -5.40
C ASN A 176 9.49 26.39 -6.84
N ALA A 177 9.29 27.37 -7.74
CA ALA A 177 8.97 27.21 -9.15
C ALA A 177 9.82 28.13 -10.03
N HIS A 178 9.67 28.03 -11.35
CA HIS A 178 10.29 28.92 -12.32
C HIS A 178 9.28 29.46 -13.33
N LEU A 179 9.64 30.50 -14.08
CA LEU A 179 8.84 30.90 -15.24
C LEU A 179 8.69 29.73 -16.22
N ALA A 180 7.46 29.45 -16.64
CA ALA A 180 7.18 28.31 -17.50
C ALA A 180 7.76 28.52 -18.89
N SER A 181 8.43 27.47 -19.38
CA SER A 181 8.79 27.34 -20.78
C SER A 181 7.64 26.61 -21.49
N ILE A 182 7.10 27.20 -22.55
CA ILE A 182 6.08 26.56 -23.38
C ILE A 182 6.80 25.80 -24.48
N THR A 183 6.70 24.48 -24.46
CA THR A 183 7.46 23.60 -25.37
C THR A 183 6.59 22.91 -26.40
N SER A 184 5.26 23.03 -26.28
CA SER A 184 4.30 22.41 -27.19
C SER A 184 3.13 23.33 -27.56
N GLU A 185 2.52 23.07 -28.71
CA GLU A 185 1.33 23.79 -29.18
C GLU A 185 0.14 23.59 -28.22
N ALA A 186 -0.01 22.38 -27.66
CA ALA A 186 -1.04 22.09 -26.67
C ALA A 186 -0.89 22.95 -25.40
N GLU A 187 0.35 23.10 -24.90
CA GLU A 187 0.64 23.97 -23.77
C GLU A 187 0.34 25.44 -24.11
N GLN A 188 0.73 25.91 -25.30
CA GLN A 188 0.46 27.28 -25.77
C GLN A 188 -1.05 27.58 -25.79
N VAL A 189 -1.85 26.67 -26.33
CA VAL A 189 -3.32 26.82 -26.40
C VAL A 189 -3.93 26.81 -25.01
N SER A 190 -3.47 25.92 -24.12
CA SER A 190 -3.96 25.85 -22.75
C SER A 190 -3.66 27.12 -21.94
N ALA A 191 -2.45 27.69 -22.14
CA ALA A 191 -2.03 28.93 -21.52
C ALA A 191 -2.88 30.12 -22.01
N ALA A 192 -3.15 30.18 -23.32
CA ALA A 192 -3.95 31.24 -23.94
C ALA A 192 -5.45 31.17 -23.56
N ALA A 193 -5.99 29.97 -23.31
CA ALA A 193 -7.39 29.77 -22.94
C ALA A 193 -7.73 30.17 -21.48
N THR A 194 -6.73 30.56 -20.67
CA THR A 194 -6.93 30.87 -19.25
C THR A 194 -7.25 32.37 -19.07
N PRO A 195 -8.27 32.77 -18.26
CA PRO A 195 -8.61 34.18 -18.06
C PRO A 195 -7.43 34.95 -17.45
N GLY A 196 -6.79 35.80 -18.26
CA GLY A 196 -5.56 36.54 -17.90
C GLY A 196 -4.38 36.30 -18.84
N GLY A 197 -4.45 35.31 -19.75
CA GLY A 197 -3.51 35.08 -20.84
C GLY A 197 -3.80 35.96 -22.05
N GLY A 198 -3.75 37.29 -21.87
CA GLY A 198 -3.74 38.20 -23.01
C GLY A 198 -2.43 38.01 -23.77
N LEU A 199 -2.51 37.51 -25.01
CA LEU A 199 -1.45 37.58 -26.00
C LEU A 199 -1.00 39.05 -26.09
N MET A 200 0.20 39.34 -25.60
CA MET A 200 0.90 40.54 -26.01
C MET A 200 1.38 40.27 -27.44
N GLU A 201 0.71 40.88 -28.42
CA GLU A 201 1.31 41.15 -29.73
C GLU A 201 2.57 42.02 -29.59
#